data_AF-A0A842WSJ0-F1
#
_entry.id   AF-A0A842WSJ0-F1
#
_cell.length_a   1.000
_cell.length_b   1.000
_cell.length_c   1.000
_cell.angle_alpha   90.00
_cell.angle_beta   90.00
_cell.angle_gamma   90.00
#
_symmetry.space_group_name_H-M   'P 1'
#
loop_
_entity.id
_entity.type
_entity.pdbx_description
1 polymer ?
#
loop_
_entity_poly.entity_id
_entity_poly.type
_entity_poly.pdbx_seq_one_letter_code
_entity_poly.pdbx_strand_id
1 'polypeptide(L)'
;MSLFQTIIKCDESKSAKIASEMIERGRPIALWIVMMHAAAWHEQRTYDTPHSTIATYATHRMVEELGPNADILSEESDRASINVPEELRITLQKALVERNALHLAAIDHWKNEHGPRYTVDARRDSPNNLIHSYTQSIREKSLMGSLRAAFSLTTYGETLRFTRRALTLAAEKPDSLGHGFIMPFSLLSELPEAKFSLPHKAILWHLSEYMVRKVPNKQPEDFQSEGVDKKLAARSDLSNHTKLVTNAIVNYGILGHNGIFAHRIDEAARKGLVDQKVMTWLIDRLKQNVGETKELDKLEPSLLIQKTQGATWEKTPSFIEVPHAQTVRKWFENNYADYWTALFDAKSITFEELIQDIKGNDWDLIRAAQFAMCSLNGSPNASHVVIFTQAVWNLVDKKLVSNKLAALQVHRMLREYLKGR
;
A
#
# COMPACT_ATOMS: atom_id res chain seq x y z
N MET A 1 -18.13 -13.91 -17.93
CA MET A 1 -17.94 -13.80 -16.47
C MET A 1 -17.14 -12.53 -16.22
N SER A 2 -17.52 -11.69 -15.24
CA SER A 2 -16.77 -10.44 -14.96
C SER A 2 -15.52 -10.70 -14.12
N LEU A 3 -14.60 -9.72 -14.06
CA LEU A 3 -13.41 -9.78 -13.21
C LEU A 3 -13.80 -10.01 -11.74
N PHE A 4 -14.74 -9.20 -11.22
CA PHE A 4 -15.26 -9.35 -9.85
C PHE A 4 -15.80 -10.77 -9.57
N GLN A 5 -16.61 -11.32 -10.48
CA GLN A 5 -17.17 -12.67 -10.34
C GLN A 5 -16.10 -13.76 -10.31
N THR A 6 -14.98 -13.52 -10.98
CA THR A 6 -13.87 -14.47 -11.07
C THR A 6 -13.03 -14.42 -9.82
N ILE A 7 -12.78 -13.20 -9.33
CA ILE A 7 -12.14 -12.98 -8.04
C ILE A 7 -12.95 -13.67 -6.95
N ILE A 8 -14.23 -13.33 -6.72
CA ILE A 8 -15.02 -13.91 -5.60
C ILE A 8 -15.29 -15.42 -5.69
N LYS A 9 -14.96 -16.05 -6.82
CA LYS A 9 -15.09 -17.51 -7.03
C LYS A 9 -13.76 -18.24 -6.83
N CYS A 10 -12.72 -17.55 -6.34
CA CYS A 10 -11.36 -18.07 -6.19
C CYS A 10 -10.73 -18.59 -7.50
N ASP A 11 -11.10 -18.06 -8.67
CA ASP A 11 -10.57 -18.54 -9.96
C ASP A 11 -9.32 -17.73 -10.33
N GLU A 12 -8.18 -18.10 -9.71
CA GLU A 12 -6.88 -17.42 -9.81
C GLU A 12 -6.47 -17.15 -11.26
N SER A 13 -6.28 -18.20 -12.07
CA SER A 13 -5.78 -18.06 -13.45
C SER A 13 -6.72 -17.25 -14.34
N LYS A 14 -8.03 -17.42 -14.18
CA LYS A 14 -9.01 -16.69 -14.99
C LYS A 14 -9.11 -15.22 -14.59
N SER A 15 -8.88 -14.89 -13.30
CA SER A 15 -8.91 -13.50 -12.84
C SER A 15 -7.78 -12.68 -13.49
N ALA A 16 -6.57 -13.24 -13.55
CA ALA A 16 -5.43 -12.64 -14.26
C ALA A 16 -5.73 -12.46 -15.75
N LYS A 17 -6.31 -13.49 -16.40
CA LYS A 17 -6.68 -13.42 -17.82
C LYS A 17 -7.71 -12.32 -18.11
N ILE A 18 -8.77 -12.21 -17.31
CA ILE A 18 -9.79 -11.18 -17.51
C ILE A 18 -9.22 -9.78 -17.24
N ALA A 19 -8.30 -9.63 -16.28
CA ALA A 19 -7.59 -8.36 -16.09
C ALA A 19 -6.83 -7.95 -17.35
N SER A 20 -6.07 -8.88 -17.96
CA SER A 20 -5.40 -8.65 -19.27
C SER A 20 -6.39 -8.20 -20.36
N GLU A 21 -7.52 -8.91 -20.50
CA GLU A 21 -8.57 -8.55 -21.47
C GLU A 21 -9.19 -7.17 -21.20
N MET A 22 -9.26 -6.73 -19.94
CA MET A 22 -9.75 -5.39 -19.58
C MET A 22 -8.75 -4.29 -19.91
N ILE A 23 -7.45 -4.56 -19.72
CA ILE A 23 -6.36 -3.66 -20.12
C ILE A 23 -6.39 -3.46 -21.64
N GLU A 24 -6.44 -4.54 -22.42
CA GLU A 24 -6.51 -4.49 -23.89
C GLU A 24 -7.73 -3.71 -24.43
N ARG A 25 -8.79 -3.60 -23.63
CA ARG A 25 -10.01 -2.85 -23.99
C ARG A 25 -9.97 -1.37 -23.54
N GLY A 26 -8.86 -0.90 -22.95
CA GLY A 26 -8.68 0.49 -22.53
C GLY A 26 -9.70 0.94 -21.49
N ARG A 27 -9.90 0.17 -20.41
CA ARG A 27 -10.89 0.46 -19.36
C ARG A 27 -10.27 0.71 -17.98
N PRO A 28 -9.32 1.66 -17.84
CA PRO A 28 -8.53 1.83 -16.61
C PRO A 28 -9.38 2.14 -15.38
N ILE A 29 -10.37 3.04 -15.50
CA ILE A 29 -11.27 3.40 -14.40
C ILE A 29 -12.03 2.17 -13.89
N ALA A 30 -12.64 1.41 -14.80
CA ALA A 30 -13.42 0.22 -14.42
C ALA A 30 -12.54 -0.88 -13.81
N LEU A 31 -11.32 -1.04 -14.33
CA LEU A 31 -10.35 -2.02 -13.86
C LEU A 31 -9.98 -1.81 -12.38
N TRP A 32 -9.50 -0.60 -12.04
CA TRP A 32 -9.12 -0.28 -10.66
C TRP A 32 -10.30 -0.25 -9.70
N ILE A 33 -11.46 0.24 -10.13
CA ILE A 33 -12.67 0.24 -9.31
C ILE A 33 -13.13 -1.17 -8.98
N VAL A 34 -13.07 -2.10 -9.94
CA VAL A 34 -13.43 -3.50 -9.72
C VAL A 34 -12.43 -4.19 -8.79
N MET A 35 -11.12 -3.99 -9.01
CA MET A 35 -10.10 -4.56 -8.14
C MET A 35 -10.18 -4.00 -6.72
N MET A 36 -10.37 -2.70 -6.56
CA MET A 36 -10.55 -2.07 -5.25
C MET A 36 -11.85 -2.53 -4.58
N HIS A 37 -12.93 -2.73 -5.33
CA HIS A 37 -14.17 -3.30 -4.79
C HIS A 37 -13.96 -4.73 -4.28
N ALA A 38 -13.28 -5.56 -5.06
CA ALA A 38 -12.92 -6.91 -4.66
C ALA A 38 -12.02 -6.89 -3.42
N ALA A 39 -10.93 -6.11 -3.45
CA ALA A 39 -10.02 -5.91 -2.33
C ALA A 39 -10.76 -5.55 -1.06
N ALA A 40 -11.64 -4.54 -1.11
CA ALA A 40 -12.46 -4.14 0.01
C ALA A 40 -13.35 -5.31 0.47
N TRP A 41 -14.07 -5.97 -0.45
CA TRP A 41 -14.96 -7.11 -0.14
C TRP A 41 -14.31 -8.22 0.70
N HIS A 42 -13.01 -8.47 0.57
CA HIS A 42 -12.30 -9.57 1.26
C HIS A 42 -12.05 -9.36 2.77
N GLU A 43 -12.13 -8.14 3.29
CA GLU A 43 -11.36 -7.77 4.50
C GLU A 43 -12.04 -8.09 5.85
N GLN A 44 -13.09 -8.90 5.83
CA GLN A 44 -13.92 -9.18 7.00
C GLN A 44 -13.43 -10.37 7.85
N ARG A 45 -12.58 -11.28 7.33
CA ARG A 45 -12.21 -12.52 8.05
C ARG A 45 -11.07 -12.34 9.06
N THR A 46 -10.04 -11.60 8.69
CA THR A 46 -8.85 -11.44 9.54
C THR A 46 -9.08 -10.27 10.46
N TYR A 47 -9.52 -10.58 11.68
CA TYR A 47 -9.71 -9.65 12.79
C TYR A 47 -8.54 -8.67 13.03
N ASP A 48 -7.38 -8.85 12.39
CA ASP A 48 -6.25 -7.93 12.49
C ASP A 48 -6.12 -6.89 11.36
N THR A 49 -6.06 -7.24 10.06
CA THR A 49 -5.63 -6.25 9.03
C THR A 49 -6.13 -6.51 7.60
N PRO A 50 -6.70 -5.48 6.95
CA PRO A 50 -7.07 -5.50 5.53
C PRO A 50 -5.89 -5.43 4.51
N HIS A 51 -5.17 -6.52 4.30
CA HIS A 51 -3.95 -6.48 3.46
C HIS A 51 -4.21 -6.35 1.96
N SER A 52 -5.37 -6.76 1.47
CA SER A 52 -5.72 -6.79 0.04
C SER A 52 -5.89 -5.37 -0.51
N THR A 53 -6.51 -4.50 0.29
CA THR A 53 -6.70 -3.09 -0.06
C THR A 53 -5.35 -2.36 -0.07
N ILE A 54 -4.51 -2.56 0.96
CA ILE A 54 -3.18 -1.94 0.98
C ILE A 54 -2.33 -2.45 -0.18
N ALA A 55 -2.39 -3.74 -0.50
CA ALA A 55 -1.68 -4.33 -1.63
C ALA A 55 -2.18 -3.76 -2.96
N THR A 56 -3.50 -3.63 -3.15
CA THR A 56 -4.06 -3.01 -4.36
C THR A 56 -3.61 -1.56 -4.51
N TYR A 57 -3.62 -0.78 -3.41
CA TYR A 57 -3.04 0.56 -3.40
C TYR A 57 -1.56 0.53 -3.80
N ALA A 58 -0.76 -0.33 -3.17
CA ALA A 58 0.66 -0.43 -3.47
C ALA A 58 0.92 -0.82 -4.94
N THR A 59 0.16 -1.75 -5.51
CA THR A 59 0.26 -2.11 -6.92
C THR A 59 -0.12 -0.92 -7.82
N HIS A 60 -1.21 -0.21 -7.53
CA HIS A 60 -1.58 0.99 -8.28
C HIS A 60 -0.44 2.03 -8.27
N ARG A 61 0.14 2.26 -7.09
CA ARG A 61 1.31 3.15 -6.94
C ARG A 61 2.52 2.67 -7.74
N MET A 62 2.86 1.39 -7.72
CA MET A 62 3.97 0.84 -8.53
C MET A 62 3.73 1.05 -10.04
N VAL A 63 2.48 0.89 -10.50
CA VAL A 63 2.11 1.12 -11.89
C VAL A 63 2.29 2.59 -12.26
N GLU A 64 1.82 3.53 -11.43
CA GLU A 64 2.04 4.96 -11.65
C GLU A 64 3.53 5.33 -11.63
N GLU A 65 4.31 4.74 -10.73
CA GLU A 65 5.75 4.97 -10.61
C GLU A 65 6.53 4.47 -11.83
N LEU A 66 6.03 3.46 -12.55
CA LEU A 66 6.61 3.00 -13.82
C LEU A 66 6.36 3.99 -14.98
N GLY A 67 5.43 4.93 -14.83
CA GLY A 67 5.13 5.97 -15.80
C GLY A 67 3.77 5.83 -16.49
N PRO A 68 3.46 6.70 -17.47
CA PRO A 68 2.14 6.78 -18.07
C PRO A 68 1.80 5.53 -18.90
N ASN A 69 0.54 5.11 -18.82
CA ASN A 69 -0.03 4.03 -19.61
C ASN A 69 -1.56 4.16 -19.67
N ALA A 70 -2.09 4.66 -20.78
CA ALA A 70 -3.52 4.99 -20.93
C ALA A 70 -4.45 3.75 -20.86
N ASP A 71 -3.91 2.55 -21.08
CA ASP A 71 -4.69 1.30 -21.00
C ASP A 71 -4.94 0.90 -19.52
N ILE A 72 -4.10 1.37 -18.61
CA ILE A 72 -4.09 0.97 -17.19
C ILE A 72 -4.39 2.15 -16.26
N LEU A 73 -3.97 3.36 -16.60
CA LEU A 73 -4.12 4.58 -15.80
C LEU A 73 -5.06 5.56 -16.52
N SER A 74 -5.99 6.15 -15.78
CA SER A 74 -6.95 7.13 -16.33
C SER A 74 -6.48 8.57 -16.29
N GLU A 75 -5.49 8.87 -15.44
CA GLU A 75 -4.94 10.21 -15.22
C GLU A 75 -3.41 10.13 -15.24
N GLU A 76 -2.76 11.19 -15.71
CA GLU A 76 -1.32 11.31 -15.54
C GLU A 76 -1.00 11.53 -14.06
N SER A 77 -0.08 10.74 -13.53
CA SER A 77 0.35 10.87 -12.14
C SER A 77 1.27 12.08 -12.00
N ASP A 78 0.98 12.95 -11.04
CA ASP A 78 1.85 14.07 -10.63
C ASP A 78 3.21 13.61 -10.02
N ARG A 79 3.47 12.30 -9.95
CA ARG A 79 4.69 11.74 -9.36
C ARG A 79 5.77 11.51 -10.39
N ALA A 80 7.02 11.65 -9.95
CA ALA A 80 8.18 11.27 -10.74
C ALA A 80 8.10 9.77 -11.11
N SER A 81 8.14 9.51 -12.42
CA SER A 81 8.27 8.16 -12.95
C SER A 81 9.72 7.71 -12.95
N ILE A 82 9.96 6.42 -12.71
CA ILE A 82 11.28 5.82 -12.90
C ILE A 82 11.58 5.73 -14.40
N ASN A 83 12.85 5.89 -14.77
CA ASN A 83 13.28 5.86 -16.16
C ASN A 83 13.66 4.44 -16.59
N VAL A 84 12.70 3.71 -17.15
CA VAL A 84 12.91 2.36 -17.70
C VAL A 84 12.48 2.28 -19.17
N PRO A 85 13.08 1.37 -19.97
CA PRO A 85 12.67 1.16 -21.35
C PRO A 85 11.17 0.89 -21.47
N GLU A 86 10.54 1.45 -22.50
CA GLU A 86 9.09 1.37 -22.71
C GLU A 86 8.56 -0.07 -22.75
N GLU A 87 9.30 -0.98 -23.38
CA GLU A 87 8.96 -2.40 -23.43
C GLU A 87 8.84 -3.01 -22.02
N LEU A 88 9.83 -2.77 -21.15
CA LEU A 88 9.79 -3.22 -19.76
C LEU A 88 8.65 -2.54 -19.01
N ARG A 89 8.51 -1.22 -19.15
CA ARG A 89 7.44 -0.44 -18.49
C ARG A 89 6.08 -1.07 -18.74
N ILE A 90 5.71 -1.23 -20.01
CA ILE A 90 4.37 -1.69 -20.40
C ILE A 90 4.15 -3.12 -19.92
N THR A 91 5.12 -4.01 -20.14
CA THR A 91 4.98 -5.42 -19.77
C THR A 91 4.94 -5.63 -18.26
N LEU A 92 5.76 -4.90 -17.49
CA LEU A 92 5.75 -4.95 -16.04
C LEU A 92 4.46 -4.37 -15.46
N GLN A 93 3.95 -3.25 -15.97
CA GLN A 93 2.67 -2.70 -15.52
C GLN A 93 1.51 -3.68 -15.74
N LYS A 94 1.46 -4.36 -16.90
CA LYS A 94 0.46 -5.40 -17.16
C LYS A 94 0.59 -6.56 -16.17
N ALA A 95 1.81 -7.08 -15.98
CA ALA A 95 2.08 -8.18 -15.07
C ALA A 95 1.72 -7.82 -13.61
N LEU A 96 1.97 -6.59 -13.16
CA LEU A 96 1.58 -6.09 -11.84
C LEU A 96 0.06 -6.12 -11.64
N VAL A 97 -0.70 -5.66 -12.62
CA VAL A 97 -2.17 -5.63 -12.56
C VAL A 97 -2.76 -7.03 -12.59
N GLU A 98 -2.28 -7.89 -13.49
CA GLU A 98 -2.70 -9.29 -13.60
C GLU A 98 -2.42 -10.05 -12.31
N ARG A 99 -1.23 -9.85 -11.75
CA ARG A 99 -0.85 -10.38 -10.44
C ARG A 99 -1.79 -9.91 -9.35
N ASN A 100 -2.18 -8.63 -9.33
CA ASN A 100 -3.09 -8.14 -8.32
C ASN A 100 -4.48 -8.79 -8.43
N ALA A 101 -4.99 -8.96 -9.65
CA ALA A 101 -6.23 -9.72 -9.86
C ALA A 101 -6.11 -11.17 -9.34
N LEU A 102 -5.00 -11.85 -9.65
CA LEU A 102 -4.71 -13.19 -9.16
C LEU A 102 -4.63 -13.24 -7.63
N HIS A 103 -3.90 -12.30 -7.01
CA HIS A 103 -3.78 -12.16 -5.57
C HIS A 103 -5.15 -12.08 -4.90
N LEU A 104 -6.04 -11.22 -5.41
CA LEU A 104 -7.38 -11.05 -4.87
C LEU A 104 -8.21 -12.34 -4.97
N ALA A 105 -8.03 -13.13 -6.02
CA ALA A 105 -8.67 -14.44 -6.17
C ALA A 105 -8.04 -15.54 -5.29
N ALA A 106 -6.75 -15.43 -4.96
CA ALA A 106 -6.01 -16.43 -4.17
C ALA A 106 -6.22 -16.30 -2.65
N ILE A 107 -6.75 -15.17 -2.17
CA ILE A 107 -7.05 -14.97 -0.75
C ILE A 107 -8.30 -15.74 -0.37
N ASP A 108 -8.27 -16.45 0.76
CA ASP A 108 -9.44 -17.18 1.27
C ASP A 108 -10.63 -16.24 1.48
N HIS A 109 -11.72 -16.49 0.75
CA HIS A 109 -12.87 -15.62 0.74
C HIS A 109 -13.78 -15.82 1.95
N TRP A 110 -14.57 -14.79 2.22
CA TRP A 110 -15.71 -14.85 3.11
C TRP A 110 -16.87 -15.65 2.48
N LYS A 111 -17.73 -16.28 3.28
CA LYS A 111 -19.04 -16.79 2.80
C LYS A 111 -19.89 -15.59 2.40
N ASN A 112 -20.82 -15.66 1.43
CA ASN A 112 -21.52 -14.45 0.94
C ASN A 112 -22.41 -13.69 1.96
N GLU A 113 -22.56 -14.19 3.19
CA GLU A 113 -23.62 -13.83 4.14
C GLU A 113 -23.36 -12.62 5.09
N HIS A 114 -22.18 -12.01 5.12
CA HIS A 114 -21.83 -10.87 6.01
C HIS A 114 -21.10 -9.75 5.27
N GLY A 115 -21.01 -9.81 3.93
CA GLY A 115 -20.46 -8.71 3.12
C GLY A 115 -21.20 -7.38 3.30
N PRO A 116 -20.69 -6.29 2.68
CA PRO A 116 -21.27 -4.96 2.76
C PRO A 116 -22.78 -4.96 2.57
N ARG A 117 -23.53 -4.41 3.54
CA ARG A 117 -24.96 -4.19 3.36
C ARG A 117 -25.16 -2.94 2.53
N TYR A 118 -25.62 -3.12 1.30
CA TYR A 118 -25.80 -2.01 0.36
C TYR A 118 -27.02 -1.13 0.65
N THR A 119 -27.87 -1.51 1.60
CA THR A 119 -29.03 -0.75 2.09
C THR A 119 -28.58 0.39 3.02
N VAL A 120 -27.90 1.36 2.43
CA VAL A 120 -27.51 2.63 3.04
C VAL A 120 -27.97 3.76 2.14
N ASP A 121 -28.78 4.64 2.71
CA ASP A 121 -29.28 5.84 2.05
C ASP A 121 -28.58 7.08 2.63
N ALA A 122 -28.28 8.03 1.74
CA ALA A 122 -27.71 9.31 2.14
C ALA A 122 -28.79 10.15 2.83
N ARG A 123 -28.48 10.72 4.00
CA ARG A 123 -29.38 11.62 4.74
C ARG A 123 -28.97 13.06 4.48
N ARG A 124 -29.92 13.91 4.07
CA ARG A 124 -29.66 15.35 3.96
C ARG A 124 -29.59 15.94 5.37
N ASP A 125 -28.39 16.30 5.79
CA ASP A 125 -28.12 17.05 7.01
C ASP A 125 -26.98 18.04 6.72
N SER A 126 -26.78 19.01 7.60
CA SER A 126 -25.68 19.95 7.44
C SER A 126 -24.34 19.22 7.48
N PRO A 127 -23.35 19.67 6.68
CA PRO A 127 -22.01 19.11 6.69
C PRO A 127 -21.43 18.95 8.12
N ASN A 128 -21.66 19.92 9.02
CA ASN A 128 -21.12 19.90 10.39
C ASN A 128 -21.80 18.83 11.25
N ASN A 129 -23.12 18.70 11.15
CA ASN A 129 -23.86 17.64 11.83
C ASN A 129 -23.40 16.26 11.35
N LEU A 130 -23.18 16.08 10.04
CA LEU A 130 -22.69 14.81 9.50
C LEU A 130 -21.31 14.42 10.05
N ILE A 131 -20.37 15.36 10.20
CA ILE A 131 -19.07 15.06 10.82
C ILE A 131 -19.21 14.74 12.31
N HIS A 132 -20.06 15.48 13.01
CA HIS A 132 -20.35 15.21 14.42
C HIS A 132 -20.95 13.81 14.59
N SER A 133 -21.98 13.48 13.79
CA SER A 133 -22.62 12.16 13.77
C SER A 133 -21.64 11.04 13.40
N TYR A 134 -20.75 11.27 12.42
CA TYR A 134 -19.71 10.31 12.06
C TYR A 134 -18.78 10.02 13.25
N THR A 135 -18.29 11.08 13.89
CA THR A 135 -17.43 10.99 15.07
C THR A 135 -18.12 10.26 16.21
N GLN A 136 -19.31 10.73 16.59
CA GLN A 136 -20.07 10.20 17.72
C GLN A 136 -20.40 8.73 17.49
N SER A 137 -20.87 8.37 16.29
CA SER A 137 -21.18 6.99 15.95
C SER A 137 -19.96 6.07 16.07
N ILE A 138 -18.76 6.53 15.71
CA ILE A 138 -17.52 5.75 15.92
C ILE A 138 -17.26 5.54 17.42
N ARG A 139 -17.38 6.60 18.24
CA ARG A 139 -17.14 6.52 19.69
C ARG A 139 -18.16 5.64 20.42
N GLU A 140 -19.41 5.68 19.98
CA GLU A 140 -20.52 4.87 20.48
C GLU A 140 -20.56 3.45 19.89
N LYS A 141 -19.57 3.09 19.08
CA LYS A 141 -19.45 1.79 18.42
C LYS A 141 -20.62 1.46 17.47
N SER A 142 -21.26 2.46 16.88
CA SER A 142 -22.37 2.33 15.95
C SER A 142 -21.89 2.26 14.49
N LEU A 143 -21.75 1.03 13.96
CA LEU A 143 -21.37 0.79 12.55
C LEU A 143 -22.33 1.44 11.55
N MET A 144 -23.64 1.22 11.72
CA MET A 144 -24.62 1.76 10.75
C MET A 144 -24.72 3.29 10.85
N GLY A 145 -24.51 3.87 12.03
CA GLY A 145 -24.45 5.32 12.21
C GLY A 145 -23.26 5.93 11.48
N SER A 146 -22.06 5.38 11.70
CA SER A 146 -20.83 5.86 11.08
C SER A 146 -20.86 5.70 9.56
N LEU A 147 -21.34 4.55 9.06
CA LEU A 147 -21.47 4.30 7.63
C LEU A 147 -22.45 5.26 6.94
N ARG A 148 -23.63 5.52 7.53
CA ARG A 148 -24.61 6.48 6.96
C ARG A 148 -24.03 7.89 6.88
N ALA A 149 -23.32 8.32 7.93
CA ALA A 149 -22.69 9.63 7.96
C ALA A 149 -21.55 9.72 6.92
N ALA A 150 -20.67 8.70 6.85
CA ALA A 150 -19.61 8.60 5.85
C ALA A 150 -20.15 8.67 4.43
N PHE A 151 -21.18 7.87 4.12
CA PHE A 151 -21.82 7.84 2.80
C PHE A 151 -22.46 9.17 2.42
N SER A 152 -23.07 9.87 3.39
CA SER A 152 -23.66 11.19 3.16
C SER A 152 -22.59 12.24 2.90
N LEU A 153 -21.49 12.22 3.67
CA LEU A 153 -20.37 13.15 3.49
C LEU A 153 -19.74 13.03 2.10
N THR A 154 -19.50 11.81 1.64
CA THR A 154 -18.88 11.57 0.32
C THR A 154 -19.83 11.88 -0.85
N THR A 155 -21.13 11.59 -0.69
CA THR A 155 -22.14 11.85 -1.74
C THR A 155 -22.41 13.35 -1.92
N TYR A 156 -22.31 14.16 -0.87
CA TYR A 156 -22.56 15.61 -0.93
C TYR A 156 -21.30 16.45 -1.13
N GLY A 157 -20.21 15.86 -1.64
CA GLY A 157 -18.99 16.60 -1.98
C GLY A 157 -18.16 17.04 -0.76
N GLU A 158 -18.39 16.46 0.41
CA GLU A 158 -17.63 16.71 1.65
C GLU A 158 -16.55 15.64 1.87
N THR A 159 -16.11 14.95 0.80
CA THR A 159 -15.13 13.85 0.82
C THR A 159 -13.82 14.24 1.51
N LEU A 160 -13.29 15.43 1.24
CA LEU A 160 -12.04 15.85 1.87
C LEU A 160 -12.15 15.95 3.39
N ARG A 161 -13.25 16.55 3.88
CA ARG A 161 -13.50 16.72 5.30
C ARG A 161 -13.76 15.39 5.99
N PHE A 162 -14.42 14.47 5.31
CA PHE A 162 -14.54 13.07 5.73
C PHE A 162 -13.17 12.40 5.84
N THR A 163 -12.35 12.46 4.80
CA THR A 163 -11.01 11.86 4.78
C THR A 163 -10.15 12.38 5.93
N ARG A 164 -10.04 13.71 6.08
CA ARG A 164 -9.28 14.32 7.17
C ARG A 164 -9.79 13.83 8.52
N ARG A 165 -11.11 13.88 8.76
CA ARG A 165 -11.67 13.44 10.04
C ARG A 165 -11.41 11.96 10.33
N ALA A 166 -11.57 11.10 9.32
CA ALA A 166 -11.31 9.68 9.45
C ALA A 166 -9.84 9.43 9.78
N LEU A 167 -8.90 10.11 9.12
CA LEU A 167 -7.46 9.98 9.39
C LEU A 167 -7.06 10.53 10.77
N THR A 168 -7.65 11.64 11.20
CA THR A 168 -7.45 12.16 12.56
C THR A 168 -7.90 11.16 13.61
N LEU A 169 -9.09 10.57 13.45
CA LEU A 169 -9.61 9.54 14.37
C LEU A 169 -8.73 8.28 14.34
N ALA A 170 -8.26 7.88 13.16
CA ALA A 170 -7.39 6.73 12.96
C ALA A 170 -6.03 6.89 13.65
N ALA A 171 -5.51 8.11 13.69
CA ALA A 171 -4.24 8.43 14.34
C ALA A 171 -4.26 8.34 15.87
N GLU A 172 -5.43 8.28 16.50
CA GLU A 172 -5.53 8.22 17.97
C GLU A 172 -4.99 6.93 18.56
N LYS A 173 -5.07 5.84 17.80
CA LYS A 173 -4.57 4.53 18.23
C LYS A 173 -4.05 3.74 17.02
N PRO A 174 -2.87 4.10 16.48
CA PRO A 174 -2.30 3.43 15.32
C PRO A 174 -1.84 2.01 15.61
N ASP A 175 -1.79 1.58 16.89
CA ASP A 175 -1.20 0.31 17.36
C ASP A 175 0.32 0.17 17.09
N SER A 176 0.93 -0.87 17.65
CA SER A 176 2.39 -1.09 17.57
C SER A 176 2.87 -1.46 16.17
N LEU A 177 1.96 -1.87 15.27
CA LEU A 177 2.25 -2.14 13.86
C LEU A 177 1.83 -0.98 12.96
N GLY A 178 1.18 0.05 13.50
CA GLY A 178 0.71 1.21 12.74
C GLY A 178 -0.58 0.95 11.96
N HIS A 179 -1.22 -0.22 12.10
CA HIS A 179 -2.40 -0.59 11.30
C HIS A 179 -3.57 0.37 11.50
N GLY A 180 -3.74 0.86 12.73
CA GLY A 180 -4.80 1.81 13.07
C GLY A 180 -4.80 3.05 12.17
N PHE A 181 -3.66 3.45 11.61
CA PHE A 181 -3.53 4.56 10.66
C PHE A 181 -3.27 4.12 9.21
N ILE A 182 -2.37 3.15 8.98
CA ILE A 182 -2.03 2.63 7.64
C ILE A 182 -3.31 2.22 6.88
N MET A 183 -4.24 1.59 7.60
CA MET A 183 -5.42 1.02 6.98
C MET A 183 -6.43 2.06 6.48
N PRO A 184 -6.96 2.95 7.35
CA PRO A 184 -7.81 4.06 6.91
C PRO A 184 -7.18 4.91 5.81
N PHE A 185 -5.87 5.19 5.90
CA PHE A 185 -5.16 5.91 4.85
C PHE A 185 -5.25 5.20 3.49
N SER A 186 -4.99 3.90 3.45
CA SER A 186 -4.93 3.16 2.19
C SER A 186 -6.32 3.02 1.55
N LEU A 187 -7.38 2.83 2.36
CA LEU A 187 -8.77 2.81 1.89
C LEU A 187 -9.22 4.17 1.32
N LEU A 188 -8.83 5.27 1.99
CA LEU A 188 -9.26 6.61 1.60
C LEU A 188 -8.46 7.19 0.43
N SER A 189 -7.21 6.75 0.24
CA SER A 189 -6.36 7.21 -0.86
C SER A 189 -6.84 6.73 -2.23
N GLU A 190 -7.60 5.63 -2.27
CA GLU A 190 -8.16 5.05 -3.51
C GLU A 190 -9.68 4.92 -3.44
N LEU A 191 -10.34 5.75 -2.63
CA LEU A 191 -11.79 5.75 -2.50
C LEU A 191 -12.41 6.12 -3.87
N PRO A 192 -13.18 5.22 -4.53
CA PRO A 192 -13.85 5.52 -5.79
C PRO A 192 -14.81 6.69 -5.63
N GLU A 193 -15.06 7.43 -6.71
CA GLU A 193 -16.11 8.43 -6.74
C GLU A 193 -17.48 7.83 -6.36
N ALA A 194 -18.33 8.65 -5.73
CA ALA A 194 -19.65 8.21 -5.26
C ALA A 194 -20.57 7.67 -6.38
N LYS A 195 -20.34 8.05 -7.64
CA LYS A 195 -21.05 7.50 -8.81
C LYS A 195 -20.87 5.99 -8.97
N PHE A 196 -19.77 5.43 -8.46
CA PHE A 196 -19.50 4.00 -8.43
C PHE A 196 -20.05 3.38 -7.15
N SER A 197 -21.37 3.36 -7.04
CA SER A 197 -22.10 3.13 -5.78
C SER A 197 -21.71 1.86 -5.01
N LEU A 198 -21.58 0.71 -5.67
CA LEU A 198 -21.24 -0.57 -5.00
C LEU A 198 -19.78 -0.59 -4.48
N PRO A 199 -18.75 -0.31 -5.31
CA PRO A 199 -17.36 -0.08 -4.87
C PRO A 199 -17.25 0.91 -3.72
N HIS A 200 -17.87 2.07 -3.88
CA HIS A 200 -17.84 3.14 -2.91
C HIS A 200 -18.44 2.71 -1.56
N LYS A 201 -19.62 2.08 -1.57
CA LYS A 201 -20.27 1.55 -0.37
C LYS A 201 -19.44 0.48 0.33
N ALA A 202 -18.79 -0.41 -0.42
CA ALA A 202 -17.96 -1.46 0.15
C ALA A 202 -16.77 -0.87 0.93
N ILE A 203 -16.02 0.06 0.34
CA ILE A 203 -14.88 0.69 1.02
C ILE A 203 -15.33 1.43 2.27
N LEU A 204 -16.41 2.21 2.18
CA LEU A 204 -16.93 2.94 3.34
C LEU A 204 -17.44 2.01 4.44
N TRP A 205 -18.02 0.87 4.08
CA TRP A 205 -18.41 -0.18 5.03
C TRP A 205 -17.20 -0.67 5.83
N HIS A 206 -16.15 -1.11 5.13
CA HIS A 206 -14.94 -1.66 5.76
C HIS A 206 -14.18 -0.62 6.59
N LEU A 207 -14.08 0.60 6.06
CA LEU A 207 -13.53 1.71 6.83
C LEU A 207 -14.34 1.94 8.12
N SER A 208 -15.68 1.97 8.03
CA SER A 208 -16.54 2.23 9.19
C SER A 208 -16.45 1.12 10.23
N GLU A 209 -16.42 -0.15 9.79
CA GLU A 209 -16.21 -1.32 10.67
C GLU A 209 -14.86 -1.22 11.40
N TYR A 210 -13.79 -1.00 10.63
CA TYR A 210 -12.44 -0.92 11.18
C TYR A 210 -12.32 0.22 12.19
N MET A 211 -12.83 1.41 11.84
CA MET A 211 -12.79 2.61 12.68
C MET A 211 -13.59 2.42 13.97
N VAL A 212 -14.81 1.88 13.90
CA VAL A 212 -15.62 1.55 15.08
C VAL A 212 -14.86 0.63 16.01
N ARG A 213 -14.16 -0.38 15.50
CA ARG A 213 -13.39 -1.32 16.32
C ARG A 213 -12.14 -0.71 16.95
N LYS A 214 -11.33 0.01 16.16
CA LYS A 214 -9.95 0.37 16.53
C LYS A 214 -9.84 1.74 17.21
N VAL A 215 -10.71 2.70 16.87
CA VAL A 215 -10.71 4.02 17.51
C VAL A 215 -11.23 3.89 18.94
N PRO A 216 -10.58 4.48 19.97
CA PRO A 216 -11.04 4.38 21.35
C PRO A 216 -12.39 5.09 21.56
N ASN A 217 -13.13 4.76 22.63
CA ASN A 217 -14.43 5.42 22.92
C ASN A 217 -14.25 6.86 23.43
N LYS A 218 -13.11 7.13 24.07
CA LYS A 218 -12.70 8.46 24.51
C LYS A 218 -11.36 8.80 23.83
N GLN A 219 -11.22 10.05 23.40
CA GLN A 219 -9.97 10.56 22.88
C GLN A 219 -8.86 10.46 23.95
N PRO A 220 -7.62 10.04 23.60
CA PRO A 220 -6.49 10.08 24.51
C PRO A 220 -6.25 11.51 25.03
N GLU A 221 -5.91 11.67 26.31
CA GLU A 221 -5.82 12.98 26.96
C GLU A 221 -4.71 13.88 26.40
N ASP A 222 -3.65 13.25 25.90
CA ASP A 222 -2.47 13.86 25.27
C ASP A 222 -2.61 14.01 23.74
N PHE A 223 -3.65 13.42 23.13
CA PHE A 223 -3.90 13.56 21.69
C PHE A 223 -4.66 14.85 21.39
N GLN A 224 -4.12 15.67 20.48
CA GLN A 224 -4.81 16.87 20.00
C GLN A 224 -5.43 16.61 18.62
N SER A 225 -6.77 16.59 18.57
CA SER A 225 -7.53 16.47 17.33
C SER A 225 -7.40 17.73 16.48
N GLU A 226 -7.37 17.55 15.16
CA GLU A 226 -7.37 18.65 14.18
C GLU A 226 -8.70 19.40 14.16
N GLY A 227 -8.66 20.61 13.60
CA GLY A 227 -9.87 21.31 13.17
C GLY A 227 -10.61 20.54 12.07
N VAL A 228 -11.94 20.70 12.00
CA VAL A 228 -12.79 20.07 10.98
C VAL A 228 -12.78 20.90 9.68
N ASP A 229 -11.59 21.32 9.26
CA ASP A 229 -11.44 22.33 8.22
C ASP A 229 -11.83 21.79 6.85
N LYS A 230 -12.45 22.66 6.04
CA LYS A 230 -12.80 22.38 4.64
C LYS A 230 -11.61 22.43 3.69
N LYS A 231 -10.41 22.70 4.19
CA LYS A 231 -9.19 22.91 3.40
C LYS A 231 -8.14 21.90 3.80
N LEU A 232 -7.22 21.62 2.87
CA LEU A 232 -6.00 20.90 3.19
C LEU A 232 -5.21 21.68 4.25
N ALA A 233 -4.55 20.94 5.14
CA ALA A 233 -3.58 21.52 6.04
C ALA A 233 -2.38 22.02 5.23
N ALA A 234 -1.57 22.88 5.85
CA ALA A 234 -0.26 23.22 5.30
C ALA A 234 0.52 21.92 5.07
N ARG A 235 0.98 21.71 3.83
CA ARG A 235 1.77 20.53 3.46
C ARG A 235 3.08 20.54 4.26
N SER A 236 3.44 19.39 4.78
CA SER A 236 4.71 19.16 5.49
C SER A 236 5.30 17.81 5.06
N ASP A 237 6.41 17.40 5.67
CA ASP A 237 7.01 16.09 5.43
C ASP A 237 7.89 15.62 6.61
N LEU A 238 8.50 14.45 6.45
CA LEU A 238 9.39 13.85 7.45
C LEU A 238 10.86 14.19 7.23
N SER A 239 11.21 15.23 6.47
CA SER A 239 12.62 15.58 6.17
C SER A 239 13.47 15.80 7.43
N ASN A 240 12.90 16.41 8.47
CA ASN A 240 13.54 16.60 9.78
C ASN A 240 13.61 15.32 10.63
N HIS A 241 13.03 14.21 10.15
CA HIS A 241 12.95 12.91 10.82
C HIS A 241 13.67 11.81 10.04
N THR A 242 14.54 12.16 9.08
CA THR A 242 15.30 11.22 8.23
C THR A 242 16.00 10.11 9.05
N LYS A 243 16.58 10.44 10.21
CA LYS A 243 17.17 9.44 11.12
C LYS A 243 16.15 8.41 11.62
N LEU A 244 14.97 8.87 12.05
CA LEU A 244 13.90 7.97 12.50
C LEU A 244 13.40 7.10 11.34
N VAL A 245 13.19 7.68 10.16
CA VAL A 245 12.73 6.96 8.96
C VAL A 245 13.74 5.88 8.54
N THR A 246 15.03 6.22 8.52
CA THR A 246 16.11 5.27 8.22
C THR A 246 16.12 4.11 9.22
N ASN A 247 16.00 4.41 10.53
CA ASN A 247 15.88 3.38 11.56
C ASN A 247 14.62 2.53 11.40
N ALA A 248 13.49 3.12 11.01
CA ALA A 248 12.23 2.41 10.81
C ALA A 248 12.30 1.36 9.70
N ILE A 249 13.16 1.55 8.70
CA ILE A 249 13.36 0.61 7.59
C ILE A 249 14.41 -0.44 7.94
N VAL A 250 15.46 -0.09 8.69
CA VAL A 250 16.46 -1.08 9.12
C VAL A 250 15.89 -1.98 10.21
N ASN A 251 15.19 -1.40 11.18
CA ASN A 251 14.45 -2.10 12.21
C ASN A 251 12.99 -2.28 11.73
N TYR A 252 12.82 -2.95 10.59
CA TYR A 252 11.55 -3.03 9.86
C TYR A 252 10.40 -3.72 10.63
N GLY A 253 10.68 -4.26 11.83
CA GLY A 253 9.70 -4.90 12.71
C GLY A 253 9.16 -6.20 12.12
N ILE A 254 7.98 -6.62 12.54
CA ILE A 254 7.28 -7.75 11.92
C ILE A 254 6.88 -7.31 10.51
N LEU A 255 7.25 -8.04 9.45
CA LEU A 255 6.75 -7.85 8.07
C LEU A 255 6.88 -6.43 7.48
N GLY A 256 7.77 -5.57 8.00
CA GLY A 256 8.02 -4.26 7.38
C GLY A 256 7.20 -3.09 7.90
N HIS A 257 6.40 -3.31 8.93
CA HIS A 257 5.39 -2.35 9.38
C HIS A 257 5.94 -0.97 9.72
N ASN A 258 7.14 -0.87 10.31
CA ASN A 258 7.73 0.42 10.66
C ASN A 258 8.01 1.28 9.42
N GLY A 259 8.59 0.70 8.37
CA GLY A 259 8.83 1.39 7.10
C GLY A 259 7.53 1.78 6.38
N ILE A 260 6.54 0.88 6.38
CA ILE A 260 5.21 1.14 5.82
C ILE A 260 4.54 2.30 6.58
N PHE A 261 4.59 2.27 7.91
CA PHE A 261 4.00 3.31 8.74
C PHE A 261 4.64 4.67 8.49
N ALA A 262 5.98 4.74 8.51
CA ALA A 262 6.73 5.96 8.18
C ALA A 262 6.33 6.54 6.82
N HIS A 263 6.22 5.68 5.81
CA HIS A 263 5.79 6.08 4.47
C HIS A 263 4.37 6.66 4.45
N ARG A 264 3.42 6.04 5.16
CA ARG A 264 2.01 6.51 5.20
C ARG A 264 1.86 7.82 5.97
N ILE A 265 2.64 8.03 7.04
CA ILE A 265 2.69 9.33 7.75
C ILE A 265 3.17 10.41 6.79
N ASP A 266 4.26 10.17 6.07
CA ASP A 266 4.82 11.15 5.13
C ASP A 266 3.89 11.44 3.94
N GLU A 267 3.25 10.43 3.36
CA GLU A 267 2.22 10.63 2.34
C GLU A 267 1.07 11.51 2.83
N ALA A 268 0.55 11.26 4.03
CA ALA A 268 -0.55 12.03 4.60
C ALA A 268 -0.14 13.49 4.85
N ALA A 269 1.08 13.72 5.35
CA ALA A 269 1.65 15.04 5.59
C ALA A 269 1.85 15.84 4.29
N ARG A 270 2.47 15.23 3.26
CA ARG A 270 2.72 15.89 1.97
C ARG A 270 1.44 16.22 1.22
N LYS A 271 0.41 15.38 1.34
CA LYS A 271 -0.91 15.65 0.78
C LYS A 271 -1.71 16.68 1.59
N GLY A 272 -1.25 17.07 2.79
CA GLY A 272 -1.98 17.96 3.69
C GLY A 272 -3.28 17.34 4.20
N LEU A 273 -3.32 16.01 4.35
CA LEU A 273 -4.48 15.25 4.84
C LEU A 273 -4.53 15.14 6.37
N VAL A 274 -3.39 15.39 7.03
CA VAL A 274 -3.26 15.56 8.47
C VAL A 274 -2.48 16.84 8.76
N ASP A 275 -2.67 17.43 9.93
CA ASP A 275 -1.98 18.62 10.40
C ASP A 275 -0.69 18.27 11.18
N GLN A 276 0.03 19.31 11.59
CA GLN A 276 1.29 19.17 12.31
C GLN A 276 1.13 18.45 13.66
N LYS A 277 -0.01 18.61 14.36
CA LYS A 277 -0.24 18.01 15.68
C LYS A 277 -0.44 16.51 15.57
N VAL A 278 -1.29 16.08 14.64
CA VAL A 278 -1.51 14.66 14.36
C VAL A 278 -0.25 14.02 13.78
N MET A 279 0.48 14.73 12.91
CA MET A 279 1.75 14.24 12.39
C MET A 279 2.77 14.00 13.52
N THR A 280 2.92 14.95 14.45
CA THR A 280 3.82 14.83 15.60
C THR A 280 3.46 13.61 16.45
N TRP A 281 2.17 13.41 16.71
CA TRP A 281 1.68 12.22 17.43
C TRP A 281 2.04 10.91 16.73
N LEU A 282 1.83 10.83 15.42
CA LEU A 282 2.18 9.63 14.64
C LEU A 282 3.69 9.37 14.63
N ILE A 283 4.51 10.43 14.58
CA ILE A 283 5.97 10.35 14.68
C ILE A 283 6.40 9.81 16.05
N ASP A 284 5.79 10.27 17.14
CA ASP A 284 6.08 9.77 18.48
C ASP A 284 5.72 8.29 18.62
N ARG A 285 4.61 7.85 18.00
CA ARG A 285 4.24 6.43 17.93
C ARG A 285 5.22 5.61 17.11
N LEU A 286 5.66 6.12 15.95
CA LEU A 286 6.71 5.47 15.17
C LEU A 286 8.02 5.34 15.97
N LYS A 287 8.40 6.39 16.70
CA LYS A 287 9.60 6.38 17.56
C LYS A 287 9.50 5.32 18.66
N GLN A 288 8.33 5.16 19.28
CA GLN A 288 8.06 4.09 20.24
C GLN A 288 8.18 2.70 19.59
N ASN A 289 7.63 2.50 18.39
CA ASN A 289 7.67 1.22 17.67
C ASN A 289 9.10 0.84 17.24
N VAL A 290 9.93 1.82 16.88
CA VAL A 290 11.33 1.61 16.51
C VAL A 290 12.21 1.31 17.72
N GLY A 291 11.89 1.91 18.88
CA GLY A 291 12.70 1.77 20.09
C GLY A 291 14.01 2.56 19.99
N GLU A 292 15.14 1.91 20.27
CA GLU A 292 16.45 2.55 20.26
C GLU A 292 16.88 2.94 18.83
N THR A 293 17.03 4.24 18.58
CA THR A 293 17.47 4.77 17.28
C THR A 293 18.99 4.84 17.20
N LYS A 294 19.57 4.17 16.20
CA LYS A 294 20.99 4.26 15.85
C LYS A 294 21.28 5.54 15.08
N GLU A 295 22.51 6.02 15.17
CA GLU A 295 23.03 7.09 14.31
C GLU A 295 23.09 6.64 12.85
N LEU A 296 22.98 7.59 11.91
CA LEU A 296 22.89 7.33 10.47
C LEU A 296 24.13 6.61 9.92
N ASP A 297 25.32 7.00 10.37
CA ASP A 297 26.59 6.36 10.01
C ASP A 297 26.58 4.86 10.34
N LYS A 298 25.95 4.45 11.45
CA LYS A 298 25.82 3.04 11.83
C LYS A 298 24.81 2.25 10.99
N LEU A 299 24.02 2.95 10.17
CA LEU A 299 22.97 2.39 9.29
C LEU A 299 23.39 2.43 7.81
N GLU A 300 24.64 2.79 7.52
CA GLU A 300 25.18 2.73 6.17
C GLU A 300 25.14 1.29 5.63
N PRO A 301 24.69 1.07 4.39
CA PRO A 301 24.53 -0.28 3.83
C PRO A 301 25.80 -1.14 3.92
N SER A 302 26.98 -0.57 3.69
CA SER A 302 28.26 -1.29 3.80
C SER A 302 28.49 -1.88 5.19
N LEU A 303 28.18 -1.12 6.25
CA LEU A 303 28.29 -1.57 7.63
C LEU A 303 27.19 -2.56 8.01
N LEU A 304 25.98 -2.39 7.48
CA LEU A 304 24.89 -3.34 7.70
C LEU A 304 25.21 -4.72 7.09
N ILE A 305 25.77 -4.75 5.88
CA ILE A 305 26.17 -5.98 5.18
C ILE A 305 27.27 -6.72 5.95
N GLN A 306 28.27 -5.99 6.47
CA GLN A 306 29.35 -6.58 7.28
C GLN A 306 28.85 -7.19 8.58
N LYS A 307 27.83 -6.61 9.22
CA LYS A 307 27.32 -7.06 10.53
C LYS A 307 26.36 -8.24 10.41
N THR A 308 25.51 -8.25 9.39
CA THR A 308 24.43 -9.23 9.26
C THR A 308 24.08 -9.35 7.80
N GLN A 309 23.94 -10.57 7.30
CA GLN A 309 23.50 -10.86 5.94
C GLN A 309 21.99 -11.15 5.90
N GLY A 310 21.35 -10.90 4.77
CA GLY A 310 19.98 -11.34 4.52
C GLY A 310 19.82 -12.85 4.50
N ALA A 311 18.57 -13.32 4.54
CA ALA A 311 18.26 -14.74 4.56
C ALA A 311 18.73 -15.46 3.28
N THR A 312 19.35 -16.64 3.45
CA THR A 312 19.70 -17.55 2.34
C THR A 312 18.48 -18.37 1.92
N TRP A 313 18.27 -18.56 0.63
CA TRP A 313 17.20 -19.43 0.11
C TRP A 313 17.74 -20.85 -0.06
N GLU A 314 17.07 -21.82 0.55
CA GLU A 314 17.32 -23.24 0.27
C GLU A 314 16.81 -23.63 -1.13
N LYS A 315 15.75 -22.97 -1.59
CA LYS A 315 15.15 -23.11 -2.91
C LYS A 315 14.73 -21.76 -3.42
N THR A 316 14.95 -21.51 -4.72
CA THR A 316 14.45 -20.31 -5.39
C THR A 316 12.92 -20.22 -5.25
N PRO A 317 12.36 -19.03 -4.98
CA PRO A 317 10.92 -18.87 -4.83
C PRO A 317 10.17 -19.31 -6.09
N SER A 318 8.99 -19.90 -5.88
CA SER A 318 8.09 -20.28 -6.97
C SER A 318 7.73 -19.08 -7.85
N PHE A 319 7.60 -19.31 -9.14
CA PHE A 319 7.16 -18.30 -10.09
C PHE A 319 5.64 -18.24 -10.14
N ILE A 320 5.07 -17.02 -10.16
CA ILE A 320 3.63 -16.79 -10.28
C ILE A 320 3.33 -16.55 -11.76
N GLU A 321 2.61 -17.49 -12.36
CA GLU A 321 2.26 -17.43 -13.77
C GLU A 321 1.04 -16.53 -14.01
N VAL A 322 1.28 -15.36 -14.59
CA VAL A 322 0.26 -14.46 -15.16
C VAL A 322 0.61 -14.16 -16.62
N PRO A 323 -0.34 -13.71 -17.47
CA PRO A 323 -0.13 -13.59 -18.91
C PRO A 323 1.18 -12.93 -19.35
N HIS A 324 1.61 -11.85 -18.67
CA HIS A 324 2.85 -11.14 -19.01
C HIS A 324 4.06 -11.49 -18.13
N ALA A 325 3.94 -12.41 -17.17
CA ALA A 325 5.01 -12.72 -16.23
C ALA A 325 6.29 -13.22 -16.92
N GLN A 326 6.14 -14.15 -17.87
CA GLN A 326 7.29 -14.76 -18.56
C GLN A 326 8.01 -13.74 -19.45
N THR A 327 7.27 -12.79 -20.03
CA THR A 327 7.85 -11.70 -20.84
C THR A 327 8.72 -10.79 -19.98
N VAL A 328 8.23 -10.39 -18.81
CA VAL A 328 9.02 -9.60 -17.84
C VAL A 328 10.29 -10.34 -17.42
N ARG A 329 10.15 -11.62 -17.05
CA ARG A 329 11.29 -12.44 -16.66
C ARG A 329 12.35 -12.54 -17.76
N LYS A 330 11.96 -12.88 -18.99
CA LYS A 330 12.87 -12.97 -20.14
C LYS A 330 13.53 -11.64 -20.45
N TRP A 331 12.81 -10.53 -20.27
CA TRP A 331 13.38 -9.21 -20.48
C TRP A 331 14.57 -8.96 -19.54
N PHE A 332 14.43 -9.25 -18.25
CA PHE A 332 15.54 -9.12 -17.29
C PHE A 332 16.67 -10.11 -17.57
N GLU A 333 16.35 -11.36 -17.90
CA GLU A 333 17.36 -12.38 -18.26
C GLU A 333 18.18 -11.98 -19.49
N ASN A 334 17.58 -11.27 -20.47
CA ASN A 334 18.27 -10.88 -21.70
C ASN A 334 18.99 -9.53 -21.61
N ASN A 335 18.47 -8.58 -20.84
CA ASN A 335 18.93 -7.18 -20.86
C ASN A 335 19.63 -6.74 -19.56
N TYR A 336 19.44 -7.47 -18.45
CA TYR A 336 19.94 -7.08 -17.13
C TYR A 336 20.32 -8.30 -16.27
N ALA A 337 20.95 -9.28 -16.94
CA ALA A 337 21.18 -10.62 -16.40
C ALA A 337 22.00 -10.65 -15.12
N ASP A 338 23.05 -9.82 -15.01
CA ASP A 338 23.98 -9.85 -13.88
C ASP A 338 23.26 -9.54 -12.56
N TYR A 339 22.53 -8.42 -12.51
CA TYR A 339 21.77 -8.04 -11.33
C TYR A 339 20.55 -8.92 -11.09
N TRP A 340 19.86 -9.34 -12.16
CA TRP A 340 18.72 -10.27 -12.03
C TRP A 340 19.16 -11.60 -11.44
N THR A 341 20.26 -12.17 -11.94
CA THR A 341 20.82 -13.43 -11.44
C THR A 341 21.29 -13.26 -9.99
N ALA A 342 21.96 -12.16 -9.65
CA ALA A 342 22.39 -11.89 -8.29
C ALA A 342 21.22 -11.76 -7.30
N LEU A 343 20.12 -11.11 -7.71
CA LEU A 343 18.90 -11.00 -6.92
C LEU A 343 18.27 -12.36 -6.60
N PHE A 344 18.41 -13.34 -7.50
CA PHE A 344 17.90 -14.70 -7.35
C PHE A 344 18.92 -15.73 -6.85
N ASP A 345 20.17 -15.33 -6.64
CA ASP A 345 21.23 -16.22 -6.19
C ASP A 345 20.85 -16.88 -4.85
N ALA A 346 21.29 -18.12 -4.64
CA ALA A 346 20.97 -18.84 -3.41
C ALA A 346 21.43 -18.07 -2.16
N LYS A 347 22.56 -17.37 -2.22
CA LYS A 347 23.12 -16.57 -1.11
C LYS A 347 22.72 -15.11 -1.25
N SER A 348 22.17 -14.54 -0.18
CA SER A 348 21.75 -13.12 -0.18
C SER A 348 22.93 -12.18 -0.42
N ILE A 349 24.12 -12.55 0.06
CA ILE A 349 25.33 -11.73 -0.02
C ILE A 349 25.71 -11.37 -1.46
N THR A 350 25.38 -12.22 -2.44
CA THR A 350 25.71 -12.04 -3.85
C THR A 350 25.12 -10.74 -4.41
N PHE A 351 23.87 -10.42 -4.09
CA PHE A 351 23.29 -9.12 -4.44
C PHE A 351 23.74 -8.01 -3.50
N GLU A 352 23.83 -8.29 -2.19
CA GLU A 352 24.17 -7.28 -1.20
C GLU A 352 25.53 -6.61 -1.47
N GLU A 353 26.55 -7.38 -1.87
CA GLU A 353 27.88 -6.84 -2.21
C GLU A 353 27.84 -5.93 -3.45
N LEU A 354 26.99 -6.24 -4.44
CA LEU A 354 26.84 -5.42 -5.66
C LEU A 354 26.20 -4.05 -5.40
N ILE A 355 25.49 -3.87 -4.28
CA ILE A 355 24.78 -2.60 -3.98
C ILE A 355 25.72 -1.39 -3.97
N GLN A 356 26.99 -1.59 -3.60
CA GLN A 356 27.96 -0.49 -3.56
C GLN A 356 28.36 -0.01 -4.96
N ASP A 357 28.25 -0.88 -5.96
CA ASP A 357 28.72 -0.67 -7.33
C ASP A 357 27.63 -0.13 -8.26
N ILE A 358 26.34 -0.23 -7.88
CA ILE A 358 25.20 0.31 -8.63
C ILE A 358 25.29 1.85 -8.70
N LYS A 359 25.18 2.40 -9.91
CA LYS A 359 25.33 3.85 -10.17
C LYS A 359 24.33 4.36 -11.21
N GLY A 360 24.01 5.64 -11.12
CA GLY A 360 23.22 6.32 -12.16
C GLY A 360 21.82 5.74 -12.34
N ASN A 361 21.44 5.51 -13.60
CA ASN A 361 20.10 5.06 -13.99
C ASN A 361 19.83 3.58 -13.67
N ASP A 362 20.84 2.82 -13.26
CA ASP A 362 20.69 1.42 -12.86
C ASP A 362 19.75 1.27 -11.65
N TRP A 363 19.62 2.31 -10.82
CA TRP A 363 18.69 2.30 -9.68
C TRP A 363 17.24 2.11 -10.10
N ASP A 364 16.81 2.68 -11.23
CA ASP A 364 15.45 2.54 -11.73
C ASP A 364 15.20 1.11 -12.23
N LEU A 365 16.20 0.48 -12.86
CA LEU A 365 16.13 -0.92 -13.26
C LEU A 365 16.15 -1.88 -12.06
N ILE A 366 16.90 -1.57 -11.01
CA ILE A 366 16.91 -2.35 -9.76
C ILE A 366 15.56 -2.26 -9.06
N ARG A 367 14.96 -1.07 -9.00
CA ARG A 367 13.60 -0.88 -8.49
C ARG A 367 12.58 -1.66 -9.31
N ALA A 368 12.64 -1.58 -10.63
CA ALA A 368 11.77 -2.35 -11.52
C ALA A 368 11.95 -3.87 -11.35
N ALA A 369 13.19 -4.34 -11.18
CA ALA A 369 13.48 -5.75 -10.89
C ALA A 369 12.87 -6.17 -9.54
N GLN A 370 12.98 -5.35 -8.50
CA GLN A 370 12.36 -5.63 -7.20
C GLN A 370 10.82 -5.58 -7.25
N PHE A 371 10.23 -4.72 -8.08
CA PHE A 371 8.79 -4.73 -8.36
C PHE A 371 8.35 -6.02 -9.06
N ALA A 372 9.14 -6.50 -10.02
CA ALA A 372 8.91 -7.79 -10.66
C ALA A 372 9.03 -8.94 -9.66
N MET A 373 10.10 -8.97 -8.85
CA MET A 373 10.30 -10.00 -7.83
C MET A 373 9.18 -10.06 -6.78
N CYS A 374 8.80 -8.92 -6.21
CA CYS A 374 7.78 -8.90 -5.15
C CYS A 374 6.40 -9.32 -5.66
N SER A 375 6.19 -9.26 -6.97
CA SER A 375 4.90 -9.50 -7.60
C SER A 375 4.83 -10.89 -8.23
N LEU A 376 5.87 -11.30 -8.95
CA LEU A 376 5.87 -12.50 -9.80
C LEU A 376 6.54 -13.72 -9.15
N ASN A 377 6.91 -13.62 -7.87
CA ASN A 377 7.54 -14.72 -7.15
C ASN A 377 6.91 -14.95 -5.77
N GLY A 378 7.12 -16.15 -5.24
CA GLY A 378 6.62 -16.59 -3.95
C GLY A 378 5.14 -17.02 -4.01
N SER A 379 4.42 -16.74 -2.94
CA SER A 379 3.00 -17.10 -2.83
C SER A 379 2.10 -15.97 -3.32
N PRO A 380 1.05 -16.26 -4.13
CA PRO A 380 0.07 -15.27 -4.55
C PRO A 380 -0.59 -14.49 -3.41
N ASN A 381 -0.74 -15.08 -2.23
CA ASN A 381 -1.34 -14.42 -1.07
C ASN A 381 -0.39 -13.49 -0.30
N ALA A 382 0.90 -13.44 -0.65
CA ALA A 382 1.89 -12.60 0.02
C ALA A 382 1.70 -11.13 -0.38
N SER A 383 1.03 -10.36 0.46
CA SER A 383 0.75 -8.93 0.25
C SER A 383 1.88 -8.02 0.75
N HIS A 384 2.49 -8.36 1.88
CA HIS A 384 3.48 -7.51 2.57
C HIS A 384 4.71 -7.21 1.72
N VAL A 385 5.18 -8.18 0.94
CA VAL A 385 6.32 -7.98 0.04
C VAL A 385 6.05 -6.87 -0.98
N VAL A 386 4.83 -6.78 -1.52
CA VAL A 386 4.41 -5.70 -2.43
C VAL A 386 4.29 -4.38 -1.67
N ILE A 387 3.59 -4.38 -0.54
CA ILE A 387 3.32 -3.17 0.25
C ILE A 387 4.62 -2.53 0.73
N PHE A 388 5.53 -3.32 1.30
CA PHE A 388 6.81 -2.85 1.81
C PHE A 388 7.72 -2.37 0.68
N THR A 389 7.82 -3.13 -0.41
CA THR A 389 8.64 -2.75 -1.57
C THR A 389 8.24 -1.39 -2.12
N GLN A 390 6.93 -1.17 -2.34
CA GLN A 390 6.43 0.15 -2.78
C GLN A 390 6.75 1.23 -1.77
N ALA A 391 6.47 0.98 -0.48
CA ALA A 391 6.62 1.98 0.56
C ALA A 391 8.07 2.45 0.71
N VAL A 392 9.03 1.52 0.71
CA VAL A 392 10.46 1.84 0.88
C VAL A 392 11.02 2.58 -0.32
N TRP A 393 10.70 2.17 -1.54
CA TRP A 393 11.13 2.91 -2.73
C TRP A 393 10.53 4.32 -2.80
N ASN A 394 9.28 4.48 -2.39
CA ASN A 394 8.66 5.80 -2.35
C ASN A 394 9.35 6.73 -1.32
N LEU A 395 9.85 6.18 -0.19
CA LEU A 395 10.66 6.96 0.76
C LEU A 395 11.99 7.47 0.13
N VAL A 396 12.49 6.82 -0.92
CA VAL A 396 13.63 7.32 -1.69
C VAL A 396 13.25 8.49 -2.57
N ASP A 397 12.12 8.41 -3.27
CA ASP A 397 11.59 9.53 -4.09
C ASP A 397 11.42 10.81 -3.25
N LYS A 398 11.14 10.62 -1.96
CA LYS A 398 10.98 11.67 -0.95
C LYS A 398 12.27 12.14 -0.29
N LYS A 399 13.42 11.58 -0.72
CA LYS A 399 14.75 11.85 -0.18
C LYS A 399 14.89 11.58 1.33
N LEU A 400 14.09 10.66 1.85
CA LEU A 400 14.15 10.25 3.27
C LEU A 400 15.08 9.05 3.49
N VAL A 401 15.45 8.36 2.41
CA VAL A 401 16.24 7.12 2.41
C VAL A 401 17.10 7.11 1.15
N SER A 402 18.31 6.54 1.23
CA SER A 402 19.16 6.36 0.07
C SER A 402 18.72 5.17 -0.79
N ASN A 403 18.97 5.23 -2.11
CA ASN A 403 18.75 4.10 -3.02
C ASN A 403 19.41 2.81 -2.51
N LYS A 404 20.66 2.91 -2.03
CA LYS A 404 21.43 1.77 -1.51
C LYS A 404 20.72 1.10 -0.34
N LEU A 405 20.21 1.89 0.62
CA LEU A 405 19.53 1.33 1.78
C LEU A 405 18.17 0.73 1.40
N ALA A 406 17.42 1.39 0.52
CA ALA A 406 16.16 0.87 0.01
C ALA A 406 16.36 -0.47 -0.71
N ALA A 407 17.30 -0.54 -1.66
CA ALA A 407 17.61 -1.76 -2.38
C ALA A 407 18.01 -2.90 -1.43
N LEU A 408 18.85 -2.62 -0.42
CA LEU A 408 19.25 -3.60 0.60
C LEU A 408 18.06 -4.14 1.41
N GLN A 409 17.26 -3.24 1.97
CA GLN A 409 16.17 -3.63 2.88
C GLN A 409 15.00 -4.28 2.14
N VAL A 410 14.69 -3.79 0.93
CA VAL A 410 13.74 -4.47 0.04
C VAL A 410 14.25 -5.87 -0.31
N HIS A 411 15.52 -6.01 -0.71
CA HIS A 411 16.09 -7.32 -1.01
C HIS A 411 15.95 -8.26 0.20
N ARG A 412 16.37 -7.84 1.39
CA ARG A 412 16.25 -8.65 2.61
C ARG A 412 14.81 -9.05 2.94
N MET A 413 13.85 -8.13 2.80
CA MET A 413 12.42 -8.42 2.94
C MET A 413 11.96 -9.49 1.93
N LEU A 414 12.31 -9.33 0.66
CA LEU A 414 11.95 -10.31 -0.37
C LEU A 414 12.56 -11.68 -0.07
N ARG A 415 13.81 -11.72 0.39
CA ARG A 415 14.49 -12.94 0.79
C ARG A 415 13.80 -13.67 1.94
N GLU A 416 13.37 -12.94 2.96
CA GLU A 416 12.74 -13.56 4.13
C GLU A 416 11.32 -14.09 3.83
N TYR A 417 10.58 -13.43 2.94
CA TYR A 417 9.14 -13.65 2.79
C TYR A 417 8.66 -14.20 1.44
N LEU A 418 9.50 -14.23 0.40
CA LEU A 418 9.21 -14.98 -0.82
C LEU A 418 9.48 -16.47 -0.57
N LYS A 419 8.54 -17.15 0.08
CA LYS A 419 8.58 -18.61 0.24
C LYS A 419 7.99 -19.29 -0.99
N GLY A 420 8.65 -20.36 -1.45
CA GLY A 420 8.09 -21.24 -2.48
C GLY A 420 6.92 -22.09 -1.94
N ARG A 421 6.04 -22.52 -2.85
CA ARG A 421 5.15 -23.67 -2.63
C ARG A 421 5.90 -24.98 -2.83
#